data_AF-A0A3N5SYN1-F1
#
_entry.id   AF-A0A3N5SYN1-F1
#
_cell.length_a   1.000
_cell.length_b   1.000
_cell.length_c   1.000
_cell.angle_alpha   90.00
_cell.angle_beta   90.00
_cell.angle_gamma   90.00
#
_symmetry.space_group_name_H-M   'P 1'
#
loop_
_entity.id
_entity.type
_entity.pdbx_description
1 polymer ?
#
loop_
_entity_poly.entity_id
_entity_poly.type
_entity_poly.pdbx_seq_one_letter_code
_entity_poly.pdbx_strand_id
1 'polypeptide(L)'
;ATGDSSYQPVWKSHLVSRAAETQRFVLSANNAAAEQVSPTIAIDPDGRIIGEVVSPELDVLRAELDLSKVSNLYLDQSRTDVVAIKSNHN
;
A
#
# COMPACT_ATOMS: atom_id res chain seq x y z
N ALA A 1 -11.18 1.03 7.23
CA ALA A 1 -11.40 0.00 8.28
C ALA A 1 -11.42 0.71 9.63
N THR A 2 -12.37 0.36 10.50
CA THR A 2 -12.57 0.98 11.83
C THR A 2 -12.35 -0.01 12.95
N GLY A 3 -11.95 0.50 14.11
CA GLY A 3 -11.58 -0.29 15.29
C GLY A 3 -10.48 0.42 16.06
N ASP A 4 -9.71 -0.29 16.87
CA ASP A 4 -8.66 0.32 17.68
C ASP A 4 -7.62 1.08 16.84
N SER A 5 -7.67 2.41 16.89
CA SER A 5 -6.78 3.29 16.14
C SER A 5 -5.30 3.12 16.53
N SER A 6 -4.99 2.46 17.66
CA SER A 6 -3.63 2.09 18.02
C SER A 6 -2.95 1.17 16.99
N TYR A 7 -3.74 0.44 16.20
CA TYR A 7 -3.24 -0.43 15.12
C TYR A 7 -2.92 0.32 13.83
N GLN A 8 -3.24 1.60 13.73
CA GLN A 8 -3.02 2.36 12.51
C GLN A 8 -1.55 2.35 12.03
N PRO A 9 -0.52 2.49 12.89
CA PRO A 9 0.87 2.38 12.46
C PRO A 9 1.22 1.00 11.90
N VAL A 10 0.64 -0.07 12.45
CA VAL A 10 0.82 -1.45 11.97
C VAL A 10 0.16 -1.62 10.60
N TRP A 11 -1.06 -1.14 10.43
CA TRP A 11 -1.73 -1.20 9.13
C TRP A 11 -0.96 -0.42 8.06
N LYS A 12 -0.48 0.78 8.41
CA LYS A 12 0.34 1.61 7.52
C LYS A 12 1.63 0.92 7.11
N SER A 13 2.32 0.23 8.04
CA SER A 13 3.56 -0.48 7.71
C SER A 13 3.35 -1.63 6.73
N HIS A 14 2.21 -2.34 6.80
CA HIS A 14 1.85 -3.34 5.80
C HIS A 14 1.71 -2.73 4.40
N LEU A 15 1.05 -1.57 4.27
CA LEU A 15 0.86 -0.90 2.98
C LEU A 15 2.19 -0.40 2.41
N VAL A 16 3.05 0.19 3.25
CA VAL A 16 4.41 0.62 2.88
C VAL A 16 5.24 -0.56 2.39
N SER A 17 5.24 -1.66 3.16
CA SER A 17 5.97 -2.89 2.78
C SER A 17 5.51 -3.42 1.45
N ARG A 18 4.19 -3.46 1.20
CA ARG A 18 3.62 -3.94 -0.07
C ARG A 18 4.07 -3.09 -1.25
N ALA A 19 4.10 -1.76 -1.11
CA ALA A 19 4.56 -0.86 -2.15
C ALA A 19 6.05 -1.09 -2.48
N ALA A 20 6.91 -1.11 -1.47
CA ALA A 20 8.34 -1.29 -1.63
C ALA A 20 8.73 -2.68 -2.16
N GLU A 21 8.12 -3.75 -1.64
CA GLU A 21 8.41 -5.13 -2.05
C GLU A 21 7.99 -5.39 -3.50
N THR A 22 6.86 -4.85 -3.92
CA THR A 22 6.34 -5.06 -5.28
C THR A 22 6.79 -3.99 -6.27
N GLN A 23 7.41 -2.91 -5.79
CA GLN A 23 7.75 -1.72 -6.57
C GLN A 23 6.54 -1.23 -7.40
N ARG A 24 5.39 -1.14 -6.73
CA ARG A 24 4.13 -0.62 -7.27
C ARG A 24 3.61 0.48 -6.37
N PHE A 25 2.83 1.38 -6.97
CA PHE A 25 2.01 2.30 -6.20
C PHE A 25 0.96 1.54 -5.40
N VAL A 26 0.81 1.88 -4.12
CA VAL A 26 -0.29 1.37 -3.28
C VAL A 26 -1.22 2.53 -2.96
N LEU A 27 -2.47 2.38 -3.41
CA LEU A 27 -3.56 3.31 -3.13
C LEU A 27 -4.58 2.59 -2.24
N SER A 28 -4.87 3.15 -1.08
CA SER A 28 -5.92 2.67 -0.18
C SER A 28 -6.92 3.79 0.06
N ALA A 29 -8.21 3.47 -0.01
CA ALA A 29 -9.31 4.38 0.27
C ALA A 29 -10.17 3.77 1.38
N ASN A 30 -10.42 4.54 2.43
CA ASN A 30 -11.08 4.06 3.63
C ASN A 30 -12.17 5.02 4.09
N ASN A 31 -13.05 4.49 4.94
CA ASN A 31 -14.16 5.23 5.52
C ASN A 31 -13.69 6.31 6.50
N ALA A 32 -14.38 7.45 6.49
CA ALA A 32 -14.24 8.52 7.47
C ALA A 32 -14.85 8.09 8.81
N ALA A 33 -14.05 8.04 9.87
CA ALA A 33 -14.48 7.67 11.22
C ALA A 33 -13.47 8.14 12.28
N ALA A 34 -13.92 8.30 13.53
CA ALA A 34 -13.03 8.68 14.64
C ALA A 34 -11.98 7.59 14.94
N GLU A 35 -12.37 6.33 14.83
CA GLU A 35 -11.55 5.17 15.18
C GLU A 35 -10.97 4.50 13.91
N GLN A 36 -10.19 5.26 13.15
CA GLN A 36 -9.61 4.81 11.89
C GLN A 36 -8.38 3.92 12.08
N VAL A 37 -8.50 2.65 11.72
CA VAL A 37 -7.38 1.69 11.68
C VAL A 37 -6.61 1.82 10.36
N SER A 38 -7.32 2.01 9.25
CA SER A 38 -6.70 2.10 7.93
C SER A 38 -6.90 3.50 7.33
N PRO A 39 -5.81 4.22 6.99
CA PRO A 39 -5.89 5.54 6.38
C PRO A 39 -6.32 5.46 4.92
N THR A 40 -6.87 6.56 4.38
CA THR A 40 -6.83 6.78 2.93
C THR A 40 -5.43 7.27 2.59
N ILE A 41 -4.67 6.52 1.79
CA ILE A 41 -3.23 6.76 1.61
C ILE A 41 -2.77 6.42 0.20
N ALA A 42 -1.81 7.18 -0.29
CA ALA A 42 -1.08 6.94 -1.52
C ALA A 42 0.41 6.77 -1.20
N ILE A 43 1.00 5.68 -1.70
CA ILE A 43 2.40 5.29 -1.46
C ILE A 43 3.05 5.00 -2.81
N ASP A 44 4.26 5.51 -3.02
CA ASP A 44 5.03 5.27 -4.24
C ASP A 44 5.80 3.92 -4.21
N PRO A 45 6.37 3.47 -5.36
CA PRO A 45 7.12 2.23 -5.47
C PRO A 45 8.35 2.10 -4.55
N ASP A 46 8.86 3.20 -4.00
CA ASP A 46 9.98 3.18 -3.05
C ASP A 46 9.50 2.96 -1.60
N GLY A 47 8.18 2.83 -1.40
CA GLY A 47 7.55 2.77 -0.09
C GLY A 47 7.33 4.14 0.56
N ARG A 48 7.54 5.24 -0.18
CA ARG A 48 7.34 6.59 0.36
C ARG A 48 5.87 6.96 0.32
N ILE A 49 5.35 7.44 1.43
CA ILE A 49 4.00 8.02 1.50
C ILE A 49 4.01 9.36 0.76
N ILE A 50 3.21 9.47 -0.29
CA ILE A 50 3.07 10.67 -1.12
C ILE A 50 1.77 11.45 -0.84
N GLY A 51 0.87 10.87 -0.04
CA GLY A 51 -0.32 11.55 0.44
C GLY A 51 -1.11 10.68 1.42
N GLU A 52 -1.75 11.30 2.40
CA GLU A 52 -2.50 10.60 3.44
C GLU A 52 -3.67 11.47 3.94
N VAL A 53 -4.81 10.83 4.22
CA VAL A 53 -5.94 11.39 4.96
C VAL A 53 -6.28 10.44 6.11
N VAL A 54 -6.23 10.99 7.32
CA VAL A 54 -6.75 10.41 8.56
C VAL A 54 -7.71 11.44 9.15
N SER A 55 -8.99 11.27 8.88
CA SER A 55 -10.04 12.21 9.26
C SER A 55 -11.35 11.49 9.57
N PRO A 56 -12.07 11.89 10.63
CA PRO A 56 -13.43 11.42 10.87
C PRO A 56 -14.44 11.97 9.86
N GLU A 57 -14.04 12.93 9.02
CA GLU A 57 -14.87 13.58 8.01
C GLU A 57 -14.53 13.12 6.59
N LEU A 58 -15.47 13.28 5.66
CA LEU A 58 -15.23 13.03 4.25
C LEU A 58 -14.18 14.01 3.70
N ASP A 59 -13.25 13.48 2.91
CA ASP A 59 -12.17 14.28 2.34
C ASP A 59 -11.72 13.69 0.99
N VAL A 60 -10.89 14.43 0.26
CA VAL A 60 -10.35 14.06 -1.05
C VAL A 60 -8.82 14.12 -1.04
N LEU A 61 -8.19 12.95 -1.16
CA LEU A 61 -6.76 12.87 -1.43
C LEU A 61 -6.48 12.99 -2.92
N ARG A 62 -5.66 13.97 -3.32
CA ARG A 62 -5.11 14.10 -4.68
C ARG A 62 -3.62 13.79 -4.66
N ALA A 63 -3.18 12.92 -5.57
CA ALA A 63 -1.77 12.56 -5.72
C ALA A 63 -1.41 12.47 -7.21
N GLU A 64 -0.21 12.91 -7.56
CA GLU A 64 0.38 12.72 -8.88
C GLU A 64 1.29 11.49 -8.84
N LEU A 65 1.17 10.63 -9.86
CA LEU A 65 1.90 9.37 -9.93
C LEU A 65 2.93 9.44 -11.06
N ASP A 66 4.22 9.48 -10.71
CA ASP A 66 5.29 9.28 -11.67
C ASP A 66 5.42 7.80 -12.00
N LEU A 67 4.80 7.38 -13.11
CA LEU A 67 4.79 5.98 -13.52
C LEU A 67 6.16 5.43 -13.91
N SER A 68 7.16 6.30 -14.13
CA SER A 68 8.53 5.86 -14.42
C SER A 68 9.21 5.19 -13.22
N LYS A 69 8.67 5.38 -12.00
CA LYS A 69 9.17 4.73 -10.77
C LYS A 69 8.83 3.25 -10.66
N VAL A 70 7.91 2.73 -11.47
CA VAL A 70 7.55 1.30 -11.42
C VAL A 70 8.71 0.47 -11.96
N SER A 71 9.05 -0.60 -11.24
CA SER A 71 10.16 -1.49 -11.61
C SER A 71 9.83 -2.93 -11.26
N ASN A 72 10.56 -3.86 -11.87
CA ASN A 72 10.55 -5.27 -11.49
C ASN A 72 11.87 -5.71 -10.84
N LEU A 73 12.80 -4.80 -10.56
CA LEU A 73 14.13 -5.14 -10.08
C LEU A 73 14.14 -6.18 -8.95
N TYR A 74 13.28 -6.04 -7.93
CA TYR A 74 13.18 -7.01 -6.84
C TYR A 74 12.41 -8.27 -7.22
N LEU A 75 11.36 -8.14 -8.03
CA LEU A 75 10.57 -9.27 -8.51
C LEU A 75 11.40 -10.19 -9.42
N ASP A 76 12.24 -9.63 -10.28
CA ASP A 76 13.12 -10.35 -11.20
C ASP A 76 14.25 -11.09 -10.48
N GLN A 77 14.54 -10.73 -9.23
CA GLN A 77 15.49 -11.42 -8.35
C GLN A 77 14.85 -12.56 -7.55
N SER A 78 13.54 -12.79 -7.69
CA SER A 78 12.85 -13.86 -6.99
C SER A 78 13.44 -15.22 -7.35
N ARG A 79 13.79 -16.01 -6.34
CA ARG A 79 14.33 -17.38 -6.46
C ARG A 79 13.24 -18.38 -6.82
N THR A 80 12.63 -18.21 -8.00
CA THR A 80 11.60 -19.10 -8.54
C THR A 80 12.11 -20.51 -8.81
N ASP A 81 13.42 -20.67 -8.91
CA ASP A 81 14.11 -21.96 -8.95
C ASP A 81 14.05 -22.70 -7.60
N VAL A 82 13.95 -21.99 -6.48
CA VAL A 82 13.83 -22.58 -5.13
C VAL A 82 12.37 -22.77 -4.75
N VAL A 83 11.55 -21.74 -4.95
CA VAL A 83 10.11 -21.75 -4.64
C VAL A 83 9.34 -21.10 -5.78
N ALA A 84 8.44 -21.85 -6.39
CA ALA A 84 7.50 -21.32 -7.38
C ALA A 84 6.06 -21.60 -6.92
N ILE A 85 5.24 -20.55 -6.88
CA ILE A 85 3.79 -20.68 -6.74
C ILE A 85 3.21 -20.87 -8.14
N LYS A 86 2.59 -22.03 -8.38
CA LYS A 86 1.89 -22.32 -9.64
C LYS A 86 0.41 -22.37 -9.37
N SER A 87 -0.38 -21.68 -10.18
CA SER A 87 -1.82 -21.88 -10.20
C SER A 87 -2.15 -22.99 -11.19
N ASN A 88 -2.83 -24.04 -10.74
CA ASN A 88 -3.41 -25.04 -11.62
C ASN A 88 -4.67 -24.42 -12.24
N HIS A 89 -4.52 -23.80 -13.42
CA HIS A 89 -5.68 -23.49 -14.24
C HIS A 89 -6.11 -24.79 -14.93
N ASN A 90 -7.38 -25.18 -14.76
CA ASN A 90 -8.06 -26.12 -15.66
C ASN A 90 -8.35 -25.42 -16.98
#